data_AF-A0A3C1ULA6-F1
#
_entry.id   AF-A0A3C1ULA6-F1
#
_cell.length_a   1.000
_cell.length_b   1.000
_cell.length_c   1.000
_cell.angle_alpha   90.00
_cell.angle_beta   90.00
_cell.angle_gamma   90.00
#
_symmetry.space_group_name_H-M   'P 1'
#
loop_
_entity.id
_entity.type
_entity.pdbx_description
1 polymer ?
#
loop_
_entity_poly.entity_id
_entity_poly.type
_entity_poly.pdbx_seq_one_letter_code
_entity_poly.pdbx_strand_id
1 'polypeptide(L)'
;SAVVWVLTASMWLDHSWAKEPPDTTAEWVSFVISTTEGKKEIQTRPHQLLVCLASPPVEWALTKSKPSYIKNWNYLLPRQHRQFRPKSAYRRTKPSLDQWIIIELNSEISLKNALKEIRKDSSVLNAEPNYQVMLAQQRPDERIPNDFYFDRSWGLNNTGQFEGTEDADIDLPEAWSLGVGSRDVRVAIIDTGIDFFHPDIKENLWINLKEIPGNGLDDDDNGYIDDVHGFDFVSDDGDPFDDQGHGTHVAGIVGAVANNRRGTAGICQEVSLIAIKSFGVSGSADVATVVKSMRYAIDHGTDIINASWGVDIRSELMRTAVEEAAEADVLFVAAGGNRQSEK
;
A
#
# COMPACT_ATOMS: atom_id res chain seq x y z
N SER A 1 0.37 25.46 17.78
CA SER A 1 0.43 25.86 16.35
C SER A 1 -0.55 25.00 15.59
N ALA A 2 -1.36 25.60 14.72
CA ALA A 2 -2.58 24.99 14.17
C ALA A 2 -2.32 23.63 13.48
N VAL A 3 -2.91 22.58 14.04
CA VAL A 3 -3.12 21.29 13.37
C VAL A 3 -4.26 21.51 12.38
N VAL A 4 -3.99 21.37 11.09
CA VAL A 4 -5.05 21.27 10.10
C VAL A 4 -5.55 19.84 10.16
N TRP A 5 -6.70 19.63 10.79
CA TRP A 5 -7.47 18.41 10.61
C TRP A 5 -8.11 18.48 9.23
N VAL A 6 -7.60 17.69 8.28
CA VAL A 6 -8.34 17.40 7.05
C VAL A 6 -9.32 16.30 7.43
N LEU A 7 -10.55 16.69 7.76
CA LEU A 7 -11.69 15.78 7.86
C LEU A 7 -11.97 15.26 6.44
N THR A 8 -11.44 14.08 6.11
CA THR A 8 -12.03 13.25 5.05
C THR A 8 -13.36 12.73 5.59
N ALA A 9 -14.46 13.06 4.89
CA ALA A 9 -15.79 12.64 5.27
C ALA A 9 -15.99 11.14 4.99
N SER A 10 -15.43 10.31 5.88
CA SER A 10 -15.70 8.88 5.99
C SER A 10 -15.12 8.37 7.32
N MET A 11 -15.56 8.94 8.44
CA MET A 11 -15.41 8.34 9.75
C MET A 11 -16.70 8.53 10.53
N TRP A 12 -17.40 7.41 10.73
CA TRP A 12 -18.44 7.31 11.76
C TRP A 12 -17.81 7.49 13.13
N LEU A 13 -18.56 8.15 14.01
CA LEU A 13 -18.18 8.54 15.35
C LEU A 13 -17.90 7.32 16.24
N ASP A 14 -16.69 7.23 16.79
CA ASP A 14 -16.51 6.74 18.15
C ASP A 14 -15.57 7.67 18.91
N HIS A 15 -16.05 8.18 20.04
CA HIS A 15 -15.42 9.20 20.88
C HIS A 15 -14.89 8.52 22.14
N SER A 16 -13.68 7.93 22.10
CA SER A 16 -13.02 7.52 23.36
C SER A 16 -11.54 7.17 23.28
N TRP A 17 -10.66 7.97 22.66
CA TRP A 17 -9.24 7.96 23.04
C TRP A 17 -8.49 9.21 22.56
N ALA A 18 -8.12 10.09 23.50
CA ALA A 18 -7.00 11.01 23.37
C ALA A 18 -6.78 11.70 24.72
N LYS A 19 -6.07 11.03 25.62
CA LYS A 19 -5.33 11.72 26.67
C LYS A 19 -3.86 11.66 26.27
N GLU A 20 -3.34 12.85 25.98
CA GLU A 20 -1.94 13.23 25.68
C GLU A 20 -1.59 13.43 24.19
N PRO A 21 -1.05 14.62 23.82
CA PRO A 21 -0.60 14.91 22.46
C PRO A 21 0.81 14.33 22.21
N PRO A 22 1.03 13.60 21.09
CA PRO A 22 2.34 13.10 20.73
C PRO A 22 3.30 14.21 20.29
N ASP A 23 4.59 13.92 20.50
CA ASP A 23 5.76 14.80 20.36
C ASP A 23 5.92 15.38 18.95
N THR A 24 6.29 16.66 18.88
CA THR A 24 6.21 17.52 17.68
C THR A 24 7.47 17.47 16.82
N THR A 25 7.79 16.34 16.21
CA THR A 25 8.69 16.32 15.06
C THR A 25 7.86 16.31 13.79
N ALA A 26 7.78 17.48 13.15
CA ALA A 26 7.03 17.71 11.91
C ALA A 26 7.57 16.84 10.77
N GLU A 27 7.01 15.63 10.63
CA GLU A 27 7.12 14.84 9.41
C GLU A 27 6.23 15.43 8.31
N TRP A 28 6.70 15.28 7.08
CA TRP A 28 6.23 16.01 5.92
C TRP A 28 4.82 15.61 5.51
N VAL A 29 3.87 16.55 5.50
CA VAL A 29 2.69 16.44 4.62
C VAL A 29 3.11 16.90 3.22
N SER A 30 3.82 16.05 2.51
CA SER A 30 4.06 16.23 1.08
C SER A 30 2.82 15.79 0.32
N PHE A 31 2.08 16.73 -0.27
CA PHE A 31 1.06 16.46 -1.26
C PHE A 31 1.75 15.98 -2.56
N VAL A 32 2.21 14.73 -2.57
CA VAL A 32 2.76 14.10 -3.78
C VAL A 32 1.59 13.59 -4.60
N ILE A 33 1.23 14.35 -5.65
CA ILE A 33 0.49 13.80 -6.79
C ILE A 33 1.46 12.83 -7.47
N SER A 34 1.04 11.56 -7.51
CA SER A 34 1.75 10.43 -8.07
C SER A 34 2.52 10.77 -9.35
N THR A 35 3.80 10.37 -9.39
CA THR A 35 4.50 10.06 -10.63
C THR A 35 4.78 8.56 -10.63
N THR A 36 3.81 7.74 -11.03
CA THR A 36 4.09 6.38 -11.51
C THR A 36 4.13 6.40 -13.04
N GLU A 37 5.10 5.69 -13.61
CA GLU A 37 5.23 5.43 -15.05
C GLU A 37 4.17 4.44 -15.53
N GLY A 38 2.91 4.82 -15.40
CA GLY A 38 1.88 4.56 -16.38
C GLY A 38 1.31 5.94 -16.68
N LYS A 39 1.32 6.41 -17.93
CA LYS A 39 0.93 7.80 -18.28
C LYS A 39 -0.56 8.06 -17.98
N LYS A 40 -0.93 8.18 -16.70
CA LYS A 40 -2.04 9.01 -16.27
C LYS A 40 -1.50 10.43 -16.40
N GLU A 41 -1.90 11.10 -17.46
CA GLU A 41 -1.41 12.43 -17.78
C GLU A 41 -1.77 13.37 -16.62
N ILE A 42 -0.80 13.65 -15.74
CA ILE A 42 -0.95 14.68 -14.72
C ILE A 42 -1.27 15.95 -15.50
N GLN A 43 -2.51 16.40 -15.44
CA GLN A 43 -2.92 17.51 -16.27
C GLN A 43 -2.15 18.74 -15.81
N THR A 44 -1.33 19.28 -16.71
CA THR A 44 -0.60 20.53 -16.48
C THR A 44 -1.22 21.60 -17.36
N ARG A 45 -1.12 22.86 -16.92
CA ARG A 45 -1.37 23.97 -17.83
C ARG A 45 -0.24 23.97 -18.87
N PRO A 46 -0.55 23.81 -20.17
CA PRO A 46 0.48 23.80 -21.20
C PRO A 46 1.27 25.12 -21.16
N HIS A 47 2.59 25.04 -21.35
CA HIS A 47 3.48 26.20 -21.41
C HIS A 47 3.52 27.05 -20.13
N GLN A 48 3.23 26.48 -18.94
CA GLN A 48 3.34 27.22 -17.67
C GLN A 48 4.21 26.51 -16.64
N LEU A 49 5.14 27.26 -16.03
CA LEU A 49 5.96 26.82 -14.90
C LEU A 49 5.70 27.70 -13.67
N LEU A 50 5.82 27.11 -12.49
CA LEU A 50 5.94 27.79 -11.21
C LEU A 50 7.41 27.74 -10.79
N VAL A 51 7.98 28.90 -10.44
CA VAL A 51 9.42 29.02 -10.14
C VAL A 51 9.62 29.80 -8.85
N CYS A 52 10.37 29.20 -7.93
CA CYS A 52 10.78 29.81 -6.66
C CYS A 52 12.19 30.40 -6.81
N LEU A 53 12.35 31.67 -6.47
CA LEU A 53 13.61 32.40 -6.64
C LEU A 53 14.31 32.68 -5.30
N ALA A 54 15.64 32.65 -5.33
CA ALA A 54 16.51 32.94 -4.18
C ALA A 54 16.47 34.41 -3.76
N SER A 55 16.22 35.30 -4.74
CA SER A 55 16.07 36.74 -4.57
C SER A 55 14.70 37.20 -5.06
N PRO A 56 14.23 38.40 -4.67
CA PRO A 56 12.98 38.96 -5.18
C PRO A 56 12.91 38.93 -6.71
N PRO A 57 11.74 38.61 -7.30
CA PRO A 57 11.61 38.46 -8.76
C PRO A 57 12.02 39.69 -9.58
N VAL A 58 11.95 40.91 -9.01
CA VAL A 58 12.46 42.13 -9.68
C VAL A 58 13.97 42.01 -9.94
N GLU A 59 14.75 41.54 -8.96
CA GLU A 59 16.19 41.41 -9.09
C GLU A 59 16.55 40.31 -10.08
N TRP A 60 15.81 39.20 -10.06
CA TRP A 60 15.96 38.13 -11.05
C TRP A 60 15.71 38.61 -12.49
N ALA A 61 14.68 39.43 -12.69
CA ALA A 61 14.35 39.98 -14.00
C ALA A 61 15.39 41.01 -14.51
N LEU A 62 16.13 41.65 -13.60
CA LEU A 62 17.17 42.62 -13.93
C LEU A 62 18.55 41.97 -14.14
N THR A 63 18.78 40.76 -13.62
CA THR A 63 20.11 40.12 -13.56
C THR A 63 20.40 39.18 -14.72
N LYS A 64 19.43 38.83 -15.58
CA LYS A 64 19.64 37.84 -16.66
C LYS A 64 19.04 38.23 -18.00
N SER A 65 19.76 37.84 -19.06
CA SER A 65 19.20 37.66 -20.39
C SER A 65 18.08 36.63 -20.30
N LYS A 66 16.84 37.12 -20.09
CA LYS A 66 15.62 36.32 -20.10
C LYS A 66 15.72 35.30 -21.25
N PRO A 67 15.74 33.99 -20.97
CA PRO A 67 15.85 32.99 -22.02
C PRO A 67 14.76 33.22 -23.07
N SER A 68 15.10 33.09 -24.35
CA SER A 68 14.19 33.38 -25.47
C SER A 68 12.89 32.58 -25.40
N TYR A 69 12.93 31.39 -24.78
CA TYR A 69 11.79 30.53 -24.58
C TYR A 69 10.78 31.03 -23.53
N ILE A 70 11.12 32.04 -22.73
CA ILE A 70 10.19 32.65 -21.79
C ILE A 70 9.41 33.76 -22.50
N LYS A 71 8.13 33.53 -22.75
CA LYS A 71 7.22 34.52 -23.32
C LYS A 71 6.92 35.62 -22.31
N ASN A 72 6.47 35.26 -21.12
CA ASN A 72 6.12 36.20 -20.06
C ASN A 72 6.36 35.61 -18.67
N TRP A 73 6.37 36.46 -17.63
CA TRP A 73 6.32 36.01 -16.25
C TRP A 73 5.51 36.99 -15.40
N ASN A 74 4.89 36.48 -14.35
CA ASN A 74 4.16 37.27 -13.38
C ASN A 74 4.45 36.74 -11.97
N TYR A 75 4.30 37.61 -10.97
CA TYR A 75 4.24 37.14 -9.60
C TYR A 75 3.05 36.21 -9.41
N LEU A 76 3.23 35.14 -8.65
CA LEU A 76 2.14 34.21 -8.34
C LEU A 76 1.03 34.91 -7.53
N LEU A 77 1.42 35.80 -6.62
CA LEU A 77 0.49 36.56 -5.77
C LEU A 77 0.44 38.04 -6.17
N PRO A 78 -0.73 38.70 -6.06
CA PRO A 78 -0.83 40.15 -6.23
C PRO A 78 -0.09 40.86 -5.10
N ARG A 79 0.33 42.10 -5.35
CA ARG A 79 1.25 42.87 -4.47
C ARG A 79 0.83 42.88 -2.99
N GLN A 80 -0.47 43.03 -2.71
CA GLN A 80 -1.02 43.08 -1.35
C GLN A 80 -0.91 41.77 -0.56
N HIS A 81 -0.76 40.62 -1.24
CA HIS A 81 -0.67 39.30 -0.60
C HIS A 81 0.76 38.76 -0.50
N ARG A 82 1.76 39.52 -0.98
CA ARG A 82 3.18 39.13 -0.89
C ARG A 82 3.78 39.33 0.49
N GLN A 83 3.12 40.07 1.37
CA GLN A 83 3.56 40.26 2.75
C GLN A 83 2.82 39.28 3.66
N PHE A 84 3.31 38.03 3.72
CA PHE A 84 2.80 37.10 4.70
C PHE A 84 3.40 37.39 6.08
N ARG A 85 2.55 37.62 7.08
CA ARG A 85 2.95 37.75 8.48
C ARG A 85 2.37 36.57 9.27
N PRO A 86 3.21 35.64 9.75
CA PRO A 86 2.71 34.55 10.60
C PRO A 86 2.11 35.13 11.88
N LYS A 87 1.03 34.51 12.38
CA LYS A 87 0.41 34.89 13.66
C LYS A 87 1.27 34.53 14.88
N SER A 88 2.21 33.60 14.72
CA SER A 88 3.16 33.19 15.76
C SER A 88 4.55 33.78 15.48
N ALA A 89 5.38 33.87 16.53
CA ALA A 89 6.78 34.28 16.45
C ALA A 89 7.69 33.28 15.70
N TYR A 90 7.12 32.39 14.89
CA TYR A 90 7.86 31.38 14.15
C TYR A 90 8.81 32.05 13.16
N ARG A 91 10.11 31.83 13.37
CA ARG A 91 11.16 32.30 12.48
C ARG A 91 11.21 31.38 11.27
N ARG A 92 10.84 31.91 10.11
CA ARG A 92 10.86 31.14 8.86
C ARG A 92 12.29 30.80 8.44
N THR A 93 12.50 29.54 8.08
CA THR A 93 13.76 29.00 7.54
C THR A 93 13.63 28.54 6.09
N LYS A 94 12.42 28.58 5.51
CA LYS A 94 12.09 28.12 4.15
C LYS A 94 11.53 29.26 3.28
N PRO A 95 11.64 29.17 1.94
CA PRO A 95 11.09 30.15 1.02
C PRO A 95 9.58 30.35 1.19
N SER A 96 9.10 31.56 0.91
CA SER A 96 7.70 31.96 1.04
C SER A 96 7.04 32.17 -0.33
N LEU A 97 5.70 32.16 -0.39
CA LEU A 97 4.92 32.24 -1.63
C LEU A 97 5.18 33.51 -2.46
N ASP A 98 5.68 34.57 -1.85
CA ASP A 98 6.07 35.81 -2.52
C ASP A 98 7.34 35.69 -3.37
N GLN A 99 8.14 34.64 -3.15
CA GLN A 99 9.30 34.29 -3.97
C GLN A 99 8.92 33.42 -5.18
N TRP A 100 7.65 33.02 -5.29
CA TRP A 100 7.16 32.23 -6.41
C TRP A 100 6.59 33.12 -7.52
N ILE A 101 6.99 32.80 -8.75
CA ILE A 101 6.46 33.40 -9.98
C ILE A 101 5.83 32.32 -10.85
N ILE A 102 4.91 32.75 -11.70
CA ILE A 102 4.42 31.96 -12.81
C ILE A 102 5.10 32.43 -14.10
N ILE A 103 5.62 31.50 -14.87
CA ILE A 103 6.30 31.73 -16.14
C ILE A 103 5.47 31.14 -17.26
N GLU A 104 5.22 31.93 -18.30
CA GLU A 104 4.62 31.49 -19.56
C GLU A 104 5.73 31.24 -20.58
N LEU A 105 5.77 30.03 -21.10
CA LEU A 105 6.70 29.59 -22.14
C LEU A 105 6.13 29.92 -23.53
N ASN A 106 7.00 30.14 -24.50
CA ASN A 106 6.61 30.13 -25.90
C ASN A 106 6.46 28.68 -26.40
N SER A 107 5.98 28.50 -27.63
CA SER A 107 5.79 27.17 -28.23
C SER A 107 7.09 26.52 -28.73
N GLU A 108 8.24 27.18 -28.58
CA GLU A 108 9.54 26.69 -29.09
C GLU A 108 10.20 25.67 -28.16
N ILE A 109 9.70 25.53 -26.92
CA ILE A 109 10.26 24.61 -25.93
C ILE A 109 9.15 23.75 -25.30
N SER A 110 9.46 22.47 -25.11
CA SER A 110 8.60 21.60 -24.30
C SER A 110 8.74 21.93 -22.82
N LEU A 111 7.68 21.71 -22.05
CA LEU A 111 7.67 21.89 -20.59
C LEU A 111 8.83 21.15 -19.90
N LYS A 112 9.10 19.91 -20.33
CA LYS A 112 10.20 19.07 -19.84
C LYS A 112 11.56 19.72 -20.07
N ASN A 113 11.79 20.25 -21.27
CA ASN A 113 13.06 20.89 -21.62
C ASN A 113 13.22 22.24 -20.92
N ALA A 114 12.14 23.03 -20.80
CA ALA A 114 12.14 24.29 -20.09
C ALA A 114 12.49 24.11 -18.61
N LEU A 115 11.93 23.09 -17.95
CA LEU A 115 12.29 22.72 -16.58
C LEU A 115 13.77 22.36 -16.42
N LYS A 116 14.31 21.59 -17.37
CA LYS A 116 15.72 21.21 -17.35
C LYS A 116 16.63 22.42 -17.48
N GLU A 117 16.29 23.37 -18.35
CA GLU A 117 17.09 24.57 -18.57
C GLU A 117 16.98 25.57 -17.41
N ILE A 118 15.77 25.84 -16.91
CA ILE A 118 15.57 26.84 -15.87
C ILE A 118 16.19 26.43 -14.52
N ARG A 119 16.27 25.12 -14.23
CA ARG A 119 16.91 24.59 -13.03
C ARG A 119 18.44 24.71 -13.02
N LYS A 120 19.08 25.04 -14.15
CA LYS A 120 20.53 25.34 -14.20
C LYS A 120 20.85 26.72 -13.62
N ASP A 121 19.83 27.56 -13.47
CA ASP A 121 19.97 28.89 -12.91
C ASP A 121 20.19 28.83 -11.39
N SER A 122 21.35 29.29 -10.90
CA SER A 122 21.67 29.33 -9.47
C SER A 122 20.73 30.21 -8.62
N SER A 123 19.96 31.10 -9.24
CA SER A 123 18.95 31.91 -8.56
C SER A 123 17.60 31.21 -8.44
N VAL A 124 17.41 30.05 -9.07
CA VAL A 124 16.19 29.24 -8.97
C VAL A 124 16.36 28.24 -7.84
N LEU A 125 15.57 28.39 -6.78
CA LEU A 125 15.53 27.45 -5.66
C LEU A 125 14.70 26.21 -5.98
N ASN A 126 13.61 26.38 -6.72
CA ASN A 126 12.75 25.28 -7.18
C ASN A 126 12.00 25.69 -8.45
N ALA A 127 11.64 24.71 -9.29
CA ALA A 127 10.80 24.92 -10.46
C ALA A 127 9.97 23.68 -10.77
N GLU A 128 8.69 23.88 -11.06
CA GLU A 128 7.72 22.81 -11.36
C GLU A 128 6.71 23.23 -12.44
N PRO A 129 6.08 22.28 -13.15
CA PRO A 129 4.88 22.55 -13.93
C PRO A 129 3.79 23.23 -13.13
N ASN A 130 2.96 24.04 -13.79
CA ASN A 130 1.69 24.45 -13.20
C ASN A 130 0.65 23.32 -13.32
N TYR A 131 0.63 22.43 -12.32
CA TYR A 131 -0.30 21.31 -12.26
C TYR A 131 -1.75 21.76 -12.06
N GLN A 132 -2.69 21.10 -12.72
CA GLN A 132 -4.11 21.29 -12.46
C GLN A 132 -4.52 20.50 -11.22
N VAL A 133 -5.23 21.16 -10.31
CA VAL A 133 -5.84 20.53 -9.14
C VAL A 133 -7.30 20.24 -9.46
N MET A 134 -7.71 18.98 -9.34
CA MET A 134 -9.08 18.52 -9.58
C MET A 134 -9.81 18.30 -8.25
N LEU A 135 -11.13 18.46 -8.25
CA LEU A 135 -11.99 18.11 -7.12
C LEU A 135 -11.89 16.59 -6.86
N ALA A 136 -11.95 16.18 -5.58
CA ALA A 136 -11.81 14.78 -5.20
C ALA A 136 -12.79 13.84 -5.94
N GLN A 137 -14.04 14.28 -6.13
CA GLN A 137 -15.09 13.57 -6.85
C GLN A 137 -14.86 13.44 -8.37
N GLN A 138 -13.85 14.12 -8.91
CA GLN A 138 -13.49 14.10 -10.33
C GLN A 138 -12.14 13.43 -10.56
N ARG A 139 -11.61 12.71 -9.54
CA ARG A 139 -10.41 11.90 -9.68
C ARG A 139 -10.71 10.68 -10.55
N PRO A 140 -9.76 10.26 -11.41
CA PRO A 140 -9.92 9.03 -12.19
C PRO A 140 -10.03 7.82 -11.25
N ASP A 141 -10.80 6.83 -11.67
CA ASP A 141 -11.23 5.63 -10.95
C ASP A 141 -10.49 5.27 -9.66
N GLU A 142 -11.19 5.39 -8.53
CA GLU A 142 -10.77 4.86 -7.21
C GLU A 142 -10.68 3.32 -7.20
N ARG A 143 -11.13 2.65 -8.26
CA ARG A 143 -11.10 1.19 -8.46
C ARG A 143 -9.70 0.61 -8.65
N ILE A 144 -8.71 1.43 -9.04
CA ILE A 144 -7.33 0.98 -9.24
C ILE A 144 -6.47 1.41 -8.05
N PRO A 145 -5.92 0.48 -7.27
CA PRO A 145 -5.07 0.80 -6.14
C PRO A 145 -3.86 1.65 -6.53
N ASN A 146 -3.41 2.52 -5.61
CA ASN A 146 -2.29 3.43 -5.85
C ASN A 146 -0.89 2.81 -5.60
N ASP A 147 -0.84 1.49 -5.45
CA ASP A 147 0.32 0.68 -5.11
C ASP A 147 1.31 0.57 -6.28
N PHE A 148 2.61 0.55 -5.97
CA PHE A 148 3.69 0.80 -6.93
C PHE A 148 3.82 -0.28 -8.01
N TYR A 149 3.41 -1.51 -7.71
CA TYR A 149 3.52 -2.65 -8.61
C TYR A 149 2.17 -3.25 -8.99
N PHE A 150 1.05 -2.54 -8.76
CA PHE A 150 -0.28 -3.02 -9.14
C PHE A 150 -0.40 -3.30 -10.64
N ASP A 151 0.30 -2.52 -11.48
CA ASP A 151 0.37 -2.73 -12.93
C ASP A 151 0.95 -4.10 -13.32
N ARG A 152 1.71 -4.73 -12.42
CA ARG A 152 2.28 -6.08 -12.61
C ARG A 152 1.33 -7.21 -12.26
N SER A 153 0.27 -6.93 -11.53
CA SER A 153 -0.73 -7.91 -11.09
C SER A 153 -1.75 -8.21 -12.18
N TRP A 154 -1.28 -8.72 -13.33
CA TRP A 154 -2.14 -9.00 -14.49
C TRP A 154 -3.33 -9.89 -14.13
N GLY A 155 -3.16 -10.84 -13.22
CA GLY A 155 -4.26 -11.70 -12.78
C GLY A 155 -5.40 -10.94 -12.12
N LEU A 156 -5.15 -9.76 -11.53
CA LEU A 156 -6.19 -8.92 -10.90
C LEU A 156 -6.84 -7.97 -11.92
N ASN A 157 -6.06 -7.46 -12.87
CA ASN A 157 -6.50 -6.55 -13.92
C ASN A 157 -5.49 -6.57 -15.08
N ASN A 158 -5.94 -7.08 -16.23
CA ASN A 158 -5.12 -7.35 -17.41
C ASN A 158 -5.52 -6.41 -18.54
N THR A 159 -4.70 -5.38 -18.74
CA THR A 159 -4.86 -4.42 -19.85
C THR A 159 -3.93 -4.75 -21.02
N GLY A 160 -3.49 -6.01 -21.14
CA GLY A 160 -2.49 -6.43 -22.13
C GLY A 160 -1.05 -6.00 -21.82
N GLN A 161 -0.74 -5.69 -20.56
CA GLN A 161 0.55 -5.11 -20.15
C GLN A 161 1.77 -6.04 -20.38
N PHE A 162 1.55 -7.34 -20.57
CA PHE A 162 2.59 -8.36 -20.78
C PHE A 162 2.35 -9.25 -22.01
N GLU A 163 1.81 -8.69 -23.10
CA GLU A 163 1.56 -9.42 -24.37
C GLU A 163 0.60 -10.63 -24.22
N GLY A 164 -0.21 -10.64 -23.16
CA GLY A 164 -1.31 -11.58 -22.95
C GLY A 164 -2.62 -11.14 -23.61
N THR A 165 -3.66 -11.95 -23.48
CA THR A 165 -5.03 -11.57 -23.88
C THR A 165 -5.56 -10.55 -22.87
N GLU A 166 -5.89 -9.35 -23.32
CA GLU A 166 -6.61 -8.35 -22.52
C GLU A 166 -7.89 -8.95 -21.93
N ASP A 167 -8.29 -8.54 -20.73
CA ASP A 167 -9.51 -9.03 -20.04
C ASP A 167 -9.43 -10.50 -19.55
N ALA A 168 -8.29 -11.17 -19.77
CA ALA A 168 -8.03 -12.48 -19.18
C ALA A 168 -7.50 -12.32 -17.74
N ASP A 169 -8.40 -11.95 -16.84
CA ASP A 169 -8.17 -11.74 -15.41
C ASP A 169 -9.43 -12.10 -14.58
N ILE A 170 -9.54 -11.61 -13.35
CA ILE A 170 -10.67 -11.87 -12.44
C ILE A 170 -11.51 -10.63 -12.10
N ASP A 171 -11.43 -9.57 -12.91
CA ASP A 171 -12.23 -8.34 -12.80
C ASP A 171 -12.20 -7.70 -11.38
N LEU A 172 -11.03 -7.66 -10.74
CA LEU A 172 -10.96 -7.20 -9.35
C LEU A 172 -11.32 -5.70 -9.18
N PRO A 173 -10.89 -4.77 -10.06
CA PRO A 173 -11.30 -3.37 -9.97
C PRO A 173 -12.83 -3.18 -9.99
N GLU A 174 -13.53 -3.99 -10.77
CA GLU A 174 -14.98 -4.05 -10.85
C GLU A 174 -15.55 -4.60 -9.55
N ALA A 175 -15.01 -5.72 -9.04
CA ALA A 175 -15.45 -6.33 -7.78
C ALA A 175 -15.25 -5.41 -6.57
N TRP A 176 -14.15 -4.65 -6.51
CA TRP A 176 -13.88 -3.69 -5.45
C TRP A 176 -14.86 -2.51 -5.40
N SER A 177 -15.63 -2.29 -6.46
CA SER A 177 -16.75 -1.35 -6.42
C SER A 177 -17.92 -1.85 -5.55
N LEU A 178 -18.00 -3.15 -5.29
CA LEU A 178 -18.99 -3.78 -4.43
C LEU A 178 -18.49 -3.96 -2.99
N GLY A 179 -17.19 -4.26 -2.82
CA GLY A 179 -16.56 -4.40 -1.52
C GLY A 179 -15.09 -4.80 -1.64
N VAL A 180 -14.28 -4.38 -0.67
CA VAL A 180 -12.81 -4.58 -0.68
C VAL A 180 -12.34 -5.65 0.31
N GLY A 181 -13.29 -6.35 0.95
CA GLY A 181 -13.03 -7.30 2.03
C GLY A 181 -13.51 -6.77 3.39
N SER A 182 -13.20 -7.52 4.45
CA SER A 182 -13.45 -7.15 5.85
C SER A 182 -12.46 -7.89 6.74
N ARG A 183 -12.03 -7.25 7.83
CA ARG A 183 -11.21 -7.91 8.88
C ARG A 183 -11.94 -8.96 9.69
N ASP A 184 -13.26 -9.00 9.56
CA ASP A 184 -14.05 -10.07 10.16
C ASP A 184 -13.82 -11.41 9.46
N VAL A 185 -13.40 -11.39 8.18
CA VAL A 185 -13.06 -12.61 7.43
C VAL A 185 -11.64 -13.05 7.76
N ARG A 186 -11.51 -14.28 8.22
CA ARG A 186 -10.26 -14.92 8.61
C ARG A 186 -9.83 -15.95 7.58
N VAL A 187 -8.61 -15.80 7.07
CA VAL A 187 -8.01 -16.74 6.12
C VAL A 187 -6.75 -17.33 6.73
N ALA A 188 -6.76 -18.64 6.94
CA ALA A 188 -5.59 -19.40 7.38
C ALA A 188 -4.68 -19.72 6.20
N ILE A 189 -3.43 -19.28 6.30
CA ILE A 189 -2.36 -19.62 5.35
C ILE A 189 -1.54 -20.75 5.95
N ILE A 190 -1.85 -21.99 5.57
CA ILE A 190 -1.09 -23.18 5.96
C ILE A 190 0.06 -23.35 4.98
N ASP A 191 1.24 -22.82 5.32
CA ASP A 191 2.37 -22.70 4.39
C ASP A 191 3.73 -22.62 5.14
N THR A 192 4.71 -21.87 4.62
CA THR A 192 6.02 -21.66 5.25
C THR A 192 6.05 -20.58 6.33
N GLY A 193 4.88 -20.06 6.72
CA GLY A 193 4.73 -18.93 7.63
C GLY A 193 4.37 -17.64 6.90
N ILE A 194 4.35 -16.52 7.62
CA ILE A 194 4.20 -15.18 7.04
C ILE A 194 5.25 -14.24 7.65
N ASP A 195 5.93 -13.44 6.83
CA ASP A 195 6.71 -12.30 7.33
C ASP A 195 5.75 -11.24 7.89
N PHE A 196 5.47 -11.34 9.19
CA PHE A 196 4.55 -10.44 9.87
C PHE A 196 5.13 -9.04 10.11
N PHE A 197 6.41 -8.79 9.77
CA PHE A 197 6.98 -7.45 9.72
C PHE A 197 6.81 -6.78 8.36
N HIS A 198 6.34 -7.51 7.34
CA HIS A 198 6.22 -7.00 5.98
C HIS A 198 5.26 -5.79 5.93
N PRO A 199 5.71 -4.61 5.44
CA PRO A 199 4.96 -3.36 5.53
C PRO A 199 3.67 -3.34 4.68
N ASP A 200 3.53 -4.32 3.78
CA ASP A 200 2.39 -4.50 2.89
C ASP A 200 1.42 -5.60 3.36
N ILE A 201 1.73 -6.29 4.47
CA ILE A 201 0.90 -7.40 4.99
C ILE A 201 0.52 -7.16 6.44
N LYS A 202 1.42 -6.59 7.25
CA LYS A 202 1.28 -6.51 8.72
C LYS A 202 -0.05 -5.96 9.22
N GLU A 203 -0.66 -5.02 8.48
CA GLU A 203 -1.94 -4.47 8.90
C GLU A 203 -3.02 -5.55 8.75
N ASN A 204 -2.97 -6.39 7.70
CA ASN A 204 -3.88 -7.50 7.37
C ASN A 204 -3.65 -8.79 8.17
N LEU A 205 -2.76 -8.79 9.16
CA LEU A 205 -2.57 -9.95 10.02
C LEU A 205 -3.69 -10.09 11.05
N TRP A 206 -4.06 -11.34 11.32
CA TRP A 206 -4.85 -11.69 12.48
C TRP A 206 -4.03 -11.53 13.76
N ILE A 207 -4.72 -11.22 14.85
CA ILE A 207 -4.15 -11.09 16.19
C ILE A 207 -5.00 -11.94 17.14
N ASN A 208 -4.38 -12.91 17.81
CA ASN A 208 -4.99 -13.58 18.96
C ASN A 208 -5.06 -12.57 20.12
N LEU A 209 -6.21 -11.92 20.30
CA LEU A 209 -6.41 -10.94 21.37
C LEU A 209 -6.46 -11.57 22.78
N LYS A 210 -6.43 -12.91 22.87
CA LYS A 210 -6.42 -13.63 24.14
C LYS A 210 -5.01 -13.94 24.65
N GLU A 211 -4.01 -13.89 23.76
CA GLU A 211 -2.59 -14.05 24.13
C GLU A 211 -1.98 -12.72 24.58
N ILE A 212 -1.08 -12.78 25.57
CA ILE A 212 -0.23 -11.66 25.98
C ILE A 212 1.16 -11.86 25.35
N PRO A 213 1.52 -11.07 24.33
CA PRO A 213 2.71 -11.34 23.54
C PRO A 213 4.00 -11.43 24.37
N GLY A 214 4.67 -12.58 24.29
CA GLY A 214 6.01 -12.81 24.80
C GLY A 214 6.08 -13.03 26.31
N ASN A 215 5.00 -13.50 26.93
CA ASN A 215 4.98 -13.84 28.35
C ASN A 215 5.40 -15.29 28.62
N GLY A 216 5.51 -16.14 27.58
CA GLY A 216 5.89 -17.54 27.67
C GLY A 216 4.80 -18.44 28.26
N LEU A 217 3.54 -18.01 28.22
CA LEU A 217 2.37 -18.74 28.69
C LEU A 217 1.39 -18.98 27.54
N ASP A 218 0.54 -19.97 27.72
CA ASP A 218 -0.68 -20.17 26.93
C ASP A 218 -1.79 -19.51 27.73
N ASP A 219 -2.16 -18.29 27.36
CA ASP A 219 -3.09 -17.44 28.12
C ASP A 219 -4.56 -17.81 27.86
N ASP A 220 -4.83 -18.47 26.74
CA ASP A 220 -6.18 -18.86 26.33
C ASP A 220 -6.51 -20.37 26.45
N ASP A 221 -5.55 -21.16 26.95
CA ASP A 221 -5.62 -22.61 27.22
C ASP A 221 -5.95 -23.41 25.94
N ASN A 222 -5.45 -22.94 24.78
CA ASN A 222 -5.66 -23.60 23.49
C ASN A 222 -4.59 -24.66 23.17
N GLY A 223 -3.53 -24.75 23.99
CA GLY A 223 -2.40 -25.67 23.86
C GLY A 223 -1.18 -25.09 23.12
N TYR A 224 -1.19 -23.79 22.78
CA TYR A 224 -0.20 -23.12 21.95
C TYR A 224 0.28 -21.83 22.63
N ILE A 225 1.51 -21.87 23.16
CA ILE A 225 2.11 -20.72 23.86
C ILE A 225 2.37 -19.57 22.88
N ASP A 226 1.95 -18.35 23.26
CA ASP A 226 2.26 -17.10 22.57
C ASP A 226 1.88 -17.08 21.07
N ASP A 227 0.78 -17.73 20.66
CA ASP A 227 0.35 -17.86 19.25
C ASP A 227 -0.32 -16.60 18.66
N VAL A 228 0.28 -15.43 18.90
CA VAL A 228 -0.27 -14.09 18.66
C VAL A 228 -0.70 -13.86 17.21
N HIS A 229 0.03 -14.37 16.23
CA HIS A 229 -0.29 -14.23 14.80
C HIS A 229 -0.59 -15.58 14.12
N GLY A 230 -0.69 -16.64 14.92
CA GLY A 230 -0.70 -18.04 14.51
C GLY A 230 0.48 -18.81 15.13
N PHE A 231 0.78 -19.99 14.59
CA PHE A 231 1.68 -20.95 15.23
C PHE A 231 2.64 -21.63 14.23
N ASP A 232 3.86 -21.92 14.69
CA ASP A 232 4.87 -22.71 13.96
C ASP A 232 4.86 -24.18 14.41
N PHE A 233 4.32 -25.03 13.56
CA PHE A 233 4.30 -26.48 13.76
C PHE A 233 5.61 -27.18 13.38
N VAL A 234 6.57 -26.46 12.79
CA VAL A 234 7.93 -26.95 12.50
C VAL A 234 8.79 -26.88 13.75
N SER A 235 8.73 -25.75 14.46
CA SER A 235 9.54 -25.48 15.66
C SER A 235 8.79 -25.72 16.97
N ASP A 236 7.46 -25.85 16.91
CA ASP A 236 6.55 -26.01 18.04
C ASP A 236 6.54 -24.78 18.96
N ASP A 237 6.39 -23.59 18.37
CA ASP A 237 6.34 -22.29 19.06
C ASP A 237 5.39 -21.28 18.39
N GLY A 238 5.10 -20.18 19.10
CA GLY A 238 4.23 -19.09 18.63
C GLY A 238 4.86 -18.14 17.60
N ASP A 239 5.95 -18.53 16.91
CA ASP A 239 6.64 -17.69 15.92
C ASP A 239 6.50 -18.25 14.48
N PRO A 240 5.35 -18.04 13.81
CA PRO A 240 5.12 -18.50 12.45
C PRO A 240 5.82 -17.63 11.38
N PHE A 241 7.00 -17.07 11.69
CA PHE A 241 7.75 -16.23 10.76
C PHE A 241 8.17 -17.01 9.51
N ASP A 242 8.02 -16.37 8.35
CA ASP A 242 8.40 -16.98 7.07
C ASP A 242 9.91 -16.85 6.81
N ASP A 243 10.63 -17.95 6.96
CA ASP A 243 12.04 -18.09 6.65
C ASP A 243 12.32 -18.64 5.23
N GLN A 244 11.28 -18.81 4.40
CA GLN A 244 11.38 -19.37 3.05
C GLN A 244 10.88 -18.38 1.98
N GLY A 245 9.72 -17.74 2.20
CA GLY A 245 9.13 -16.71 1.34
C GLY A 245 7.84 -17.11 0.61
N HIS A 246 7.53 -18.40 0.49
CA HIS A 246 6.37 -18.90 -0.24
C HIS A 246 5.05 -18.51 0.45
N GLY A 247 4.95 -18.71 1.77
CA GLY A 247 3.77 -18.34 2.55
C GLY A 247 3.51 -16.82 2.53
N THR A 248 4.55 -15.99 2.64
CA THR A 248 4.44 -14.53 2.50
C THR A 248 3.94 -14.12 1.12
N HIS A 249 4.41 -14.78 0.06
CA HIS A 249 3.95 -14.51 -1.31
C HIS A 249 2.47 -14.86 -1.49
N VAL A 250 2.05 -16.03 -0.98
CA VAL A 250 0.65 -16.48 -0.98
C VAL A 250 -0.22 -15.52 -0.17
N ALA A 251 0.20 -15.14 1.04
CA ALA A 251 -0.48 -14.18 1.90
C ALA A 251 -0.65 -12.81 1.21
N GLY A 252 0.35 -12.35 0.47
CA GLY A 252 0.27 -11.12 -0.31
C GLY A 252 -0.77 -11.16 -1.44
N ILE A 253 -0.94 -12.31 -2.11
CA ILE A 253 -1.99 -12.49 -3.13
C ILE A 253 -3.38 -12.38 -2.48
N VAL A 254 -3.57 -13.01 -1.32
CA VAL A 254 -4.84 -12.97 -0.60
C VAL A 254 -5.12 -11.57 -0.07
N GLY A 255 -4.12 -10.95 0.57
CA GLY A 255 -4.36 -9.82 1.46
C GLY A 255 -3.21 -8.81 1.60
N ALA A 256 -2.47 -8.50 0.54
CA ALA A 256 -1.63 -7.30 0.58
C ALA A 256 -2.50 -6.03 0.73
N VAL A 257 -2.06 -5.12 1.60
CA VAL A 257 -2.75 -3.88 1.94
C VAL A 257 -2.72 -2.95 0.73
N ALA A 258 -3.90 -2.63 0.18
CA ALA A 258 -4.00 -1.74 -0.96
C ALA A 258 -3.98 -0.26 -0.55
N ASN A 259 -3.73 0.60 -1.55
CA ASN A 259 -3.76 2.05 -1.45
C ASN A 259 -2.75 2.67 -0.46
N ASN A 260 -1.70 1.93 -0.11
CA ASN A 260 -0.68 2.36 0.85
C ASN A 260 0.59 2.89 0.17
N ARG A 261 0.62 2.92 -1.17
CA ARG A 261 1.77 3.30 -2.02
C ARG A 261 2.99 2.44 -1.74
N ARG A 262 2.81 1.14 -1.54
CA ARG A 262 3.87 0.14 -1.44
C ARG A 262 3.53 -0.98 -2.40
N GLY A 263 4.04 -2.19 -2.15
CA GLY A 263 4.20 -3.28 -3.12
C GLY A 263 3.05 -3.43 -4.11
N THR A 264 2.08 -4.25 -3.76
CA THR A 264 0.94 -4.61 -4.63
C THR A 264 -0.37 -4.53 -3.84
N ALA A 265 -1.48 -4.98 -4.43
CA ALA A 265 -2.74 -5.14 -3.74
C ALA A 265 -3.13 -6.62 -3.70
N GLY A 266 -3.61 -7.10 -2.55
CA GLY A 266 -4.22 -8.41 -2.42
C GLY A 266 -5.65 -8.39 -2.97
N ILE A 267 -6.21 -9.57 -3.23
CA ILE A 267 -7.60 -9.73 -3.63
C ILE A 267 -8.54 -9.06 -2.60
N CYS A 268 -8.29 -9.32 -1.31
CA CYS A 268 -8.94 -8.65 -0.20
C CYS A 268 -8.03 -7.54 0.33
N GLN A 269 -8.40 -6.28 0.12
CA GLN A 269 -7.64 -5.14 0.66
C GLN A 269 -7.73 -5.11 2.19
N GLU A 270 -8.83 -5.64 2.74
CA GLU A 270 -9.05 -5.85 4.17
C GLU A 270 -9.39 -7.33 4.44
N VAL A 271 -8.57 -7.99 5.25
CA VAL A 271 -8.76 -9.39 5.68
C VAL A 271 -7.93 -9.64 6.95
N SER A 272 -8.25 -10.70 7.70
CA SER A 272 -7.41 -11.19 8.81
C SER A 272 -6.68 -12.47 8.38
N LEU A 273 -5.38 -12.38 8.15
CA LEU A 273 -4.52 -13.50 7.75
C LEU A 273 -3.95 -14.20 8.99
N ILE A 274 -4.22 -15.50 9.15
CA ILE A 274 -3.61 -16.33 10.20
C ILE A 274 -2.39 -17.04 9.61
N ALA A 275 -1.22 -16.84 10.22
CA ALA A 275 0.03 -17.46 9.79
C ALA A 275 0.19 -18.85 10.42
N ILE A 276 0.07 -19.92 9.62
CA ILE A 276 0.26 -21.29 10.12
C ILE A 276 1.45 -21.89 9.38
N LYS A 277 2.58 -21.98 10.08
CA LYS A 277 3.82 -22.51 9.50
C LYS A 277 3.85 -24.02 9.68
N SER A 278 3.61 -24.75 8.60
CA SER A 278 3.71 -26.21 8.55
C SER A 278 4.94 -26.68 7.78
N PHE A 279 5.51 -25.82 6.94
CA PHE A 279 6.63 -26.13 6.07
C PHE A 279 7.86 -25.30 6.47
N GLY A 280 8.97 -25.96 6.78
CA GLY A 280 10.24 -25.28 7.02
C GLY A 280 10.92 -24.82 5.72
N VAL A 281 12.16 -24.36 5.82
CA VAL A 281 12.98 -23.91 4.67
C VAL A 281 13.07 -24.95 3.53
N SER A 282 12.98 -26.25 3.84
CA SER A 282 13.00 -27.32 2.83
C SER A 282 11.71 -27.41 2.00
N GLY A 283 10.62 -26.76 2.42
CA GLY A 283 9.31 -26.83 1.78
C GLY A 283 8.61 -28.18 1.96
N SER A 284 8.96 -28.95 3.00
CA SER A 284 8.39 -30.28 3.27
C SER A 284 7.78 -30.34 4.67
N ALA A 285 6.64 -31.02 4.78
CA ALA A 285 5.96 -31.33 6.03
C ALA A 285 5.50 -32.80 6.02
N ASP A 286 5.35 -33.41 7.19
CA ASP A 286 4.66 -34.68 7.30
C ASP A 286 3.13 -34.50 7.43
N VAL A 287 2.40 -35.60 7.21
CA VAL A 287 0.93 -35.59 7.25
C VAL A 287 0.40 -35.18 8.62
N ALA A 288 1.07 -35.56 9.71
CA ALA A 288 0.61 -35.25 11.06
C ALA A 288 0.70 -33.75 11.35
N THR A 289 1.78 -33.11 10.91
CA THR A 289 2.03 -31.67 11.03
C THR A 289 0.96 -30.87 10.29
N VAL A 290 0.68 -31.23 9.04
CA VAL A 290 -0.34 -30.56 8.23
C VAL A 290 -1.74 -30.75 8.81
N VAL A 291 -2.07 -31.94 9.30
CA VAL A 291 -3.38 -32.21 9.92
C VAL A 291 -3.55 -31.42 11.23
N LYS A 292 -2.51 -31.33 12.08
CA LYS A 292 -2.53 -30.45 13.26
C LYS A 292 -2.75 -29.00 12.87
N SER A 293 -2.10 -28.55 11.80
CA SER A 293 -2.23 -27.19 11.27
C SER A 293 -3.65 -26.90 10.77
N MET A 294 -4.29 -27.86 10.09
CA MET A 294 -5.69 -27.77 9.68
C MET A 294 -6.62 -27.70 10.89
N ARG A 295 -6.38 -28.53 11.90
CA ARG A 295 -7.18 -28.53 13.13
C ARG A 295 -7.05 -27.21 13.88
N TYR A 296 -5.84 -26.67 14.00
CA TYR A 296 -5.58 -25.34 14.56
C TYR A 296 -6.38 -24.25 13.85
N ALA A 297 -6.40 -24.24 12.52
CA ALA A 297 -7.20 -23.27 11.75
C ALA A 297 -8.70 -23.37 12.09
N ILE A 298 -9.25 -24.60 12.10
CA ILE A 298 -10.66 -24.86 12.44
C ILE A 298 -10.98 -24.37 13.85
N ASP A 299 -10.14 -24.69 14.84
CA ASP A 299 -10.36 -24.34 16.24
C ASP A 299 -10.27 -22.82 16.48
N HIS A 300 -9.53 -22.09 15.63
CA HIS A 300 -9.44 -20.62 15.65
C HIS A 300 -10.55 -19.91 14.86
N GLY A 301 -11.55 -20.67 14.38
CA GLY A 301 -12.74 -20.13 13.72
C GLY A 301 -12.42 -19.40 12.43
N THR A 302 -11.51 -19.95 11.62
CA THR A 302 -11.20 -19.42 10.29
C THR A 302 -12.35 -19.66 9.33
N ASP A 303 -12.61 -18.73 8.41
CA ASP A 303 -13.62 -18.92 7.37
C ASP A 303 -13.05 -19.70 6.16
N ILE A 304 -11.76 -19.52 5.88
CA ILE A 304 -11.09 -20.09 4.70
C ILE A 304 -9.73 -20.65 5.10
N ILE A 305 -9.41 -21.84 4.62
CA ILE A 305 -8.06 -22.42 4.64
C ILE A 305 -7.50 -22.39 3.22
N ASN A 306 -6.35 -21.73 3.05
CA ASN A 306 -5.56 -21.81 1.83
C ASN A 306 -4.44 -22.86 1.99
N ALA A 307 -4.48 -23.87 1.13
CA ALA A 307 -3.50 -24.95 1.03
C ALA A 307 -2.77 -24.88 -0.31
N SER A 308 -1.68 -24.11 -0.38
CA SER A 308 -0.82 -23.99 -1.56
C SER A 308 0.25 -25.10 -1.65
N TRP A 309 -0.12 -26.30 -1.23
CA TRP A 309 0.70 -27.50 -1.18
C TRP A 309 -0.09 -28.71 -1.66
N GLY A 310 0.59 -29.83 -1.86
CA GLY A 310 -0.05 -31.05 -2.37
C GLY A 310 0.77 -32.29 -2.05
N VAL A 311 0.13 -33.44 -2.21
CA VAL A 311 0.71 -34.75 -1.89
C VAL A 311 0.19 -35.80 -2.87
N ASP A 312 1.07 -36.71 -3.32
CA ASP A 312 0.73 -37.75 -4.31
C ASP A 312 0.21 -39.06 -3.66
N ILE A 313 -0.18 -39.02 -2.38
CA ILE A 313 -0.66 -40.19 -1.64
C ILE A 313 -2.07 -39.96 -1.13
N ARG A 314 -2.87 -41.03 -1.12
CA ARG A 314 -4.15 -41.03 -0.40
C ARG A 314 -3.88 -41.18 1.10
N SER A 315 -4.44 -40.27 1.90
CA SER A 315 -4.42 -40.35 3.37
C SER A 315 -5.82 -40.21 3.91
N GLU A 316 -6.27 -41.20 4.68
CA GLU A 316 -7.55 -41.14 5.38
C GLU A 316 -7.53 -40.06 6.47
N LEU A 317 -6.39 -39.80 7.10
CA LEU A 317 -6.27 -38.75 8.12
C LEU A 317 -6.45 -37.36 7.51
N MET A 318 -5.86 -37.09 6.34
CA MET A 318 -6.09 -35.80 5.65
C MET A 318 -7.53 -35.68 5.16
N ARG A 319 -8.12 -36.78 4.66
CA ARG A 319 -9.55 -36.79 4.29
C ARG A 319 -10.43 -36.41 5.47
N THR A 320 -10.20 -37.00 6.65
CA THR A 320 -10.94 -36.67 7.87
C THR A 320 -10.78 -35.19 8.23
N ALA A 321 -9.58 -34.63 8.16
CA ALA A 321 -9.36 -33.21 8.47
C ALA A 321 -10.09 -32.26 7.49
N VAL A 322 -10.17 -32.61 6.20
CA VAL A 322 -10.97 -31.84 5.21
C VAL A 322 -12.48 -31.97 5.50
N GLU A 323 -12.94 -33.16 5.90
CA GLU A 323 -14.33 -33.39 6.30
C GLU A 323 -14.70 -32.57 7.55
N GLU A 324 -13.82 -32.51 8.55
CA GLU A 324 -14.00 -31.66 9.74
C GLU A 324 -14.04 -30.17 9.38
N ALA A 325 -13.20 -29.71 8.45
CA ALA A 325 -13.26 -28.33 7.96
C ALA A 325 -14.64 -28.02 7.36
N ALA A 326 -15.16 -28.92 6.52
CA ALA A 326 -16.49 -28.77 5.93
C ALA A 326 -17.63 -28.81 6.97
N GLU A 327 -17.53 -29.68 7.98
CA GLU A 327 -18.49 -29.75 9.10
C GLU A 327 -18.48 -28.48 9.97
N ALA A 328 -17.34 -27.80 10.04
CA ALA A 328 -17.17 -26.51 10.72
C ALA A 328 -17.49 -25.28 9.83
N ASP A 329 -18.04 -25.48 8.63
CA ASP A 329 -18.35 -24.42 7.64
C ASP A 329 -17.11 -23.63 7.17
N VAL A 330 -15.95 -24.28 7.12
CA VAL A 330 -14.68 -23.71 6.65
C VAL A 330 -14.43 -24.10 5.20
N LEU A 331 -14.24 -23.11 4.32
CA LEU A 331 -13.88 -23.35 2.92
C LEU A 331 -12.42 -23.78 2.79
N PHE A 332 -12.19 -24.99 2.27
CA PHE A 332 -10.85 -25.49 2.00
C PHE A 332 -10.45 -25.30 0.52
N VAL A 333 -9.46 -24.45 0.26
CA VAL A 333 -8.95 -24.14 -1.08
C VAL A 333 -7.59 -24.78 -1.29
N ALA A 334 -7.46 -25.61 -2.33
CA ALA A 334 -6.24 -26.36 -2.61
C ALA A 334 -5.71 -26.11 -4.03
N ALA A 335 -4.39 -26.13 -4.18
CA ALA A 335 -3.74 -26.07 -5.49
C ALA A 335 -4.01 -27.35 -6.30
N GLY A 336 -4.25 -27.21 -7.62
CA GLY A 336 -4.48 -28.34 -8.53
C GLY A 336 -3.24 -29.19 -8.84
N GLY A 337 -2.05 -28.79 -8.36
CA GLY A 337 -0.77 -29.43 -8.64
C GLY A 337 -0.06 -28.86 -9.88
N ASN A 338 1.28 -28.93 -9.86
CA ASN A 338 2.14 -28.30 -10.87
C ASN A 338 2.82 -29.31 -11.81
N ARG A 339 2.45 -30.59 -11.74
CA ARG A 339 2.96 -31.62 -12.66
C ARG A 339 2.02 -31.69 -13.86
N GLN A 340 2.58 -31.60 -15.07
CA GLN A 340 1.83 -31.93 -16.27
C GLN A 340 1.39 -33.40 -16.21
N SER A 341 0.12 -33.65 -15.96
CA SER A 341 -0.48 -34.92 -16.32
C SER A 341 -0.81 -34.85 -17.81
N GLU A 342 -0.10 -35.61 -18.64
CA GLU A 342 -0.62 -35.91 -19.98
C GLU A 342 -2.02 -36.53 -19.80
N LYS A 343 -3.01 -35.96 -20.52
CA LYS A 343 -4.36 -36.51 -20.58
C LYS A 343 -4.39 -37.88 -21.24
#